data_AF-A0A382ZNP6-F1
#
_entry.id   AF-A0A382ZNP6-F1
#
_cell.length_a   1.000
_cell.length_b   1.000
_cell.length_c   1.000
_cell.angle_alpha   90.00
_cell.angle_beta   90.00
_cell.angle_gamma   90.00
#
_symmetry.space_group_name_H-M   'P 1'
#
loop_
_entity.id
_entity.type
_entity.pdbx_description
1 polymer ?
#
loop_
_entity_poly.entity_id
_entity_poly.type
_entity_poly.pdbx_seq_one_letter_code
_entity_poly.pdbx_strand_id
1 'polypeptide(L)'
;FRESNQVSVVQAWAMTMDPNDLFAAVEEYDMVERYGTRILVSIASALESSIGRPVLTTLNNELDQFDEITQKELKTFMRKIGGGF
;
A
#
# COMPACT_ATOMS: atom_id res chain seq x y z
N PHE A 1 18.15 -5.86 -5.63
CA PHE A 1 18.77 -5.30 -4.41
C PHE A 1 18.30 -3.88 -4.08
N ARG A 2 18.38 -2.89 -4.98
CA ARG A 2 17.93 -1.51 -4.67
C ARG A 2 16.42 -1.40 -4.40
N GLU A 3 15.60 -2.02 -5.24
CA GLU A 3 14.12 -2.03 -5.08
C GLU A 3 13.68 -2.73 -3.79
N SER A 4 14.28 -3.90 -3.49
CA SER A 4 13.98 -4.64 -2.24
C SER A 4 14.35 -3.85 -0.98
N ASN A 5 15.46 -3.09 -0.98
CA ASN A 5 15.79 -2.23 0.16
C ASN A 5 14.80 -1.06 0.31
N GLN A 6 14.35 -0.47 -0.79
CA GLN A 6 13.38 0.62 -0.76
C GLN A 6 12.03 0.14 -0.20
N VAL A 7 11.57 -1.04 -0.61
CA VAL A 7 10.35 -1.66 -0.06
C VAL A 7 10.47 -1.90 1.44
N SER A 8 11.59 -2.47 1.91
CA SER A 8 11.80 -2.70 3.35
C SER A 8 11.81 -1.41 4.18
N VAL A 9 12.40 -0.33 3.65
CA VAL A 9 12.39 0.98 4.32
C VAL A 9 10.98 1.53 4.42
N VAL A 10 10.18 1.44 3.34
CA VAL A 10 8.80 1.90 3.36
C VAL A 10 7.93 1.06 4.28
N GLN A 11 8.14 -0.25 4.35
CA GLN A 11 7.44 -1.11 5.31
C GLN A 11 7.80 -0.76 6.76
N ALA A 12 9.09 -0.53 7.05
CA ALA A 12 9.52 -0.12 8.38
C ALA A 12 8.94 1.25 8.76
N TRP A 13 8.95 2.21 7.84
CA TRP A 13 8.34 3.52 8.03
C TRP A 13 6.83 3.41 8.28
N ALA A 14 6.12 2.59 7.50
CA ALA A 14 4.68 2.37 7.65
C ALA A 14 4.32 1.85 9.06
N MET A 15 5.16 1.01 9.64
CA MET A 15 4.97 0.50 11.01
C MET A 15 5.18 1.55 12.11
N THR A 16 5.76 2.72 11.79
CA THR A 16 6.00 3.81 12.75
C THR A 16 4.89 4.87 12.79
N MET A 17 4.00 4.87 11.80
CA MET A 17 2.89 5.84 11.72
C MET A 17 1.61 5.29 12.37
N ASP A 18 0.70 6.21 12.73
CA ASP A 18 -0.66 5.81 13.08
C ASP A 18 -1.32 5.15 11.86
N PRO A 19 -1.85 3.92 11.98
CA PRO A 19 -2.49 3.22 10.87
C PRO A 19 -3.64 4.00 10.21
N ASN A 20 -4.29 4.92 10.94
CA ASN A 20 -5.38 5.73 10.40
C ASN A 20 -4.87 6.91 9.55
N ASP A 21 -3.66 7.40 9.82
CA ASP A 21 -3.06 8.55 9.11
C ASP A 21 -2.12 8.11 7.97
N LEU A 22 -1.74 6.83 7.96
CA LEU A 22 -0.71 6.29 7.07
C LEU A 22 -1.01 6.50 5.59
N PHE A 23 -2.23 6.24 5.13
CA PHE A 23 -2.57 6.37 3.72
C PHE A 23 -2.74 7.82 3.28
N ALA A 24 -3.17 8.70 4.18
CA ALA A 24 -3.13 10.14 3.94
C ALA A 24 -1.69 10.65 3.79
N ALA A 25 -0.76 10.15 4.60
CA ALA A 25 0.66 10.46 4.48
C ALA A 25 1.27 9.93 3.17
N VAL A 26 0.84 8.74 2.71
CA VAL A 26 1.27 8.17 1.42
C VAL A 26 0.92 9.09 0.25
N GLU A 27 -0.26 9.68 0.27
CA GLU A 27 -0.69 10.67 -0.72
C GLU A 27 0.11 11.98 -0.56
N GLU A 28 0.24 12.50 0.66
CA GLU A 28 0.98 13.74 0.95
C GLU A 28 2.45 13.69 0.50
N TYR A 29 3.10 12.52 0.61
CA TYR A 29 4.50 12.34 0.21
C TYR A 29 4.69 11.90 -1.25
N ASP A 30 3.62 11.90 -2.06
CA ASP A 30 3.61 11.43 -3.46
C ASP A 30 4.26 10.05 -3.62
N MET A 31 4.03 9.13 -2.67
CA MET A 31 4.75 7.85 -2.65
C MET A 31 4.41 6.99 -3.86
N VAL A 32 3.19 7.08 -4.38
CA VAL A 32 2.76 6.38 -5.59
C VAL A 32 3.54 6.89 -6.81
N GLU A 33 3.77 8.19 -6.94
CA GLU A 33 4.56 8.75 -8.04
C GLU A 33 6.04 8.32 -7.95
N ARG A 34 6.59 8.27 -6.73
CA ARG A 34 8.01 7.97 -6.49
C ARG A 34 8.37 6.49 -6.58
N TYR A 35 7.46 5.61 -6.15
CA TYR A 35 7.74 4.18 -5.97
C TYR A 35 6.78 3.27 -6.76
N GLY A 36 5.75 3.84 -7.38
CA GLY A 36 4.71 3.12 -8.10
C GLY A 36 3.64 2.51 -7.18
N THR A 37 2.50 2.17 -7.77
CA THR A 37 1.29 1.67 -7.06
C THR A 37 1.51 0.42 -6.21
N ARG A 38 2.55 -0.39 -6.50
CA ARG A 38 2.89 -1.57 -5.69
C ARG A 38 3.28 -1.23 -4.26
N ILE A 39 3.71 0.01 -4.00
CA ILE A 39 4.10 0.42 -2.66
C ILE A 39 2.92 0.38 -1.69
N LEU A 40 1.70 0.65 -2.18
CA LEU A 40 0.47 0.56 -1.40
C LEU A 40 0.24 -0.86 -0.88
N VAL A 41 0.51 -1.86 -1.71
CA VAL A 41 0.43 -3.28 -1.32
C VAL A 41 1.46 -3.60 -0.25
N SER A 42 2.71 -3.16 -0.42
CA SER A 42 3.76 -3.37 0.57
C SER A 42 3.44 -2.74 1.92
N ILE A 43 2.86 -1.54 1.93
CA ILE A 43 2.40 -0.82 3.13
C ILE A 43 1.25 -1.57 3.80
N ALA A 44 0.24 -1.98 3.04
CA ALA A 44 -0.87 -2.77 3.56
C ALA A 44 -0.38 -4.11 4.15
N SER A 45 0.61 -4.76 3.54
CA SER A 45 1.22 -5.99 4.10
C SER A 45 1.99 -5.74 5.40
N ALA A 46 2.60 -4.57 5.56
CA ALA A 46 3.24 -4.18 6.81
C ALA A 46 2.21 -3.95 7.94
N LEU A 47 1.07 -3.35 7.61
CA LEU A 47 -0.06 -3.23 8.56
C LEU A 47 -0.65 -4.58 8.93
N GLU A 48 -0.85 -5.48 7.96
CA GLU A 48 -1.31 -6.85 8.25
C GLU A 48 -0.37 -7.57 9.21
N SER A 49 0.94 -7.45 8.98
CA SER A 49 1.96 -8.09 9.84
C SER A 49 2.07 -7.46 11.23
N SER A 50 1.79 -6.16 11.38
CA SER A 50 1.97 -5.43 12.64
C SER A 50 0.72 -5.40 13.52
N ILE A 51 -0.47 -5.20 12.93
CA ILE A 51 -1.73 -5.00 13.64
C ILE A 51 -2.85 -5.97 13.21
N GLY A 52 -2.56 -6.91 12.30
CA GLY A 52 -3.53 -7.94 11.87
C GLY A 52 -4.63 -7.43 10.94
N ARG A 53 -4.50 -6.23 10.38
CA ARG A 53 -5.48 -5.66 9.45
C ARG A 53 -5.30 -6.29 8.06
N PRO A 54 -6.29 -7.02 7.50
CA PRO A 54 -6.09 -7.74 6.24
C PRO A 54 -5.71 -6.80 5.09
N VAL A 55 -4.79 -7.21 4.23
CA VAL A 55 -4.30 -6.40 3.08
C VAL A 55 -5.46 -5.96 2.19
N LEU A 56 -6.31 -6.90 1.76
CA LEU A 56 -7.40 -6.62 0.84
C LEU A 56 -8.43 -5.66 1.44
N THR A 57 -8.77 -5.84 2.72
CA THR A 57 -9.71 -4.95 3.42
C THR A 57 -9.13 -3.54 3.54
N THR A 58 -7.85 -3.43 3.89
CA THR A 58 -7.15 -2.15 3.99
C THR A 58 -7.17 -1.44 2.63
N LEU A 59 -6.67 -2.08 1.57
CA LEU A 59 -6.61 -1.46 0.25
C LEU A 59 -8.00 -1.11 -0.32
N ASN A 60 -9.04 -1.88 0.00
CA ASN A 60 -10.39 -1.60 -0.47
C ASN A 60 -11.01 -0.37 0.20
N ASN A 61 -10.75 -0.16 1.48
CA ASN A 61 -11.24 1.02 2.21
C ASN A 61 -10.53 2.31 1.76
N GLU A 62 -9.27 2.15 1.40
CA GLU A 62 -8.35 3.22 1.02
C GLU A 62 -8.39 3.53 -0.49
N LEU A 63 -9.18 2.80 -1.28
CA LEU A 63 -9.11 2.85 -2.73
C LEU A 63 -9.56 4.21 -3.30
N ASP A 64 -10.64 4.75 -2.75
CA ASP A 64 -11.31 5.95 -3.29
C ASP A 64 -10.53 7.26 -3.05
N GLN A 65 -9.45 7.21 -2.28
CA GLN A 65 -8.60 8.39 -2.04
C GLN A 65 -7.60 8.64 -3.17
N PHE A 66 -7.33 7.64 -4.01
CA PHE A 66 -6.35 7.72 -5.09
C PHE A 66 -6.99 8.07 -6.43
N ASP A 67 -6.18 8.53 -7.38
CA ASP A 67 -6.63 8.82 -8.75
C ASP A 67 -7.06 7.55 -9.52
N GLU A 68 -7.82 7.73 -10.61
CA GLU A 68 -8.38 6.61 -11.38
C GLU A 68 -7.34 5.63 -11.94
N ILE A 69 -6.13 6.09 -12.26
CA ILE A 69 -5.06 5.24 -12.80
C ILE A 69 -4.55 4.35 -11.68
N THR A 70 -4.19 4.94 -10.54
CA THR A 70 -3.74 4.22 -9.35
C THR A 70 -4.81 3.23 -8.88
N GLN A 71 -6.09 3.61 -8.88
CA GLN A 71 -7.20 2.70 -8.54
C GLN A 71 -7.28 1.48 -9.46
N LYS A 72 -7.13 1.66 -10.79
CA LYS A 72 -7.19 0.55 -11.76
C LYS A 72 -6.04 -0.42 -11.57
N GLU A 73 -4.84 0.09 -11.33
CA GLU A 73 -3.66 -0.73 -11.04
C GLU A 73 -3.81 -1.47 -9.71
N LEU A 74 -4.26 -0.78 -8.67
CA LEU A 74 -4.46 -1.36 -7.33
C LEU A 74 -5.50 -2.47 -7.37
N LYS A 75 -6.63 -2.28 -8.06
CA LYS A 75 -7.63 -3.33 -8.32
C LYS A 75 -7.03 -4.56 -9.02
N THR A 76 -6.10 -4.35 -9.94
CA THR A 76 -5.39 -5.45 -10.62
C THR A 76 -4.49 -6.22 -9.65
N PHE A 77 -3.79 -5.54 -8.75
CA PHE A 77 -2.99 -6.19 -7.71
C PHE A 77 -3.86 -6.93 -6.70
N MET A 78 -4.94 -6.31 -6.23
CA MET A 78 -5.89 -6.93 -5.30
C MET A 78 -6.50 -8.22 -5.88
N ARG A 79 -6.86 -8.24 -7.17
CA ARG A 79 -7.36 -9.45 -7.84
C ARG A 79 -6.33 -10.58 -7.82
N LYS A 80 -5.05 -10.26 -8.09
CA LYS A 80 -3.95 -11.24 -8.04
C LYS A 80 -3.73 -11.79 -6.62
N ILE A 81 -3.80 -10.94 -5.61
CA ILE A 81 -3.67 -11.33 -4.19
C ILE A 81 -4.84 -12.23 -3.77
N GLY A 82 -6.06 -11.89 -4.19
CA GLY A 82 -7.27 -12.66 -3.90
C GLY A 82 -7.39 -14.00 -4.67
N GLY A 83 -6.35 -14.43 -5.40
CA GLY A 83 -6.33 -15.70 -6.13
C GLY A 83 -6.96 -15.66 -7.52
N GLY A 84 -7.28 -14.47 -8.05
CA GLY A 84 -7.73 -14.32 -9.44
C GLY A 84 -6.55 -14.34 -10.40
N PHE A 85 -6.34 -15.48 -11.05
CA PHE A 85 -5.60 -15.58 -12.31
C PHE A 85 -6.52 -15.20 -13.48
#